data_AF-A0ABD5ZII1-F1
#
_entry.id   AF-A0ABD5ZII1-F1
#
_cell.length_a   1.000
_cell.length_b   1.000
_cell.length_c   1.000
_cell.angle_alpha   90.00
_cell.angle_beta   90.00
_cell.angle_gamma   90.00
#
_symmetry.space_group_name_H-M   'P 1'
#
loop_
_entity.id
_entity.type
_entity.pdbx_description
1 polymer ?
#
loop_
_entity_poly.entity_id
_entity_poly.type
_entity_poly.pdbx_seq_one_letter_code
_entity_poly.pdbx_strand_id
1 'polypeptide(L)' 'MNRLQVALADGAVGFLVAFVVGSITGGWKSGLRAGIVGGLLSAALTWVVFGVVEADTIANETTIDEERVTVGWSD' A
#
# COMPACT_ATOMS: atom_id res chain seq x y z
N MET A 1 7.69 4.06 9.97
CA MET A 1 7.15 4.83 8.82
C MET A 1 5.66 4.51 8.77
N ASN A 2 4.77 5.50 8.80
CA ASN A 2 3.32 5.22 8.80
C ASN A 2 2.85 4.81 7.39
N ARG A 3 1.67 4.16 7.30
CA ARG A 3 1.09 3.67 6.04
C ARG A 3 0.99 4.72 4.93
N LEU A 4 0.71 5.97 5.30
CA LEU A 4 0.68 7.11 4.37
C LEU A 4 2.07 7.44 3.81
N GLN A 5 3.10 7.43 4.64
CA GLN A 5 4.47 7.68 4.19
C GLN A 5 4.96 6.60 3.22
N VAL A 6 4.60 5.32 3.47
CA VAL A 6 4.95 4.22 2.56
C VAL A 6 4.21 4.35 1.22
N ALA A 7 2.91 4.61 1.25
CA ALA A 7 2.12 4.80 0.03
C ALA A 7 2.58 6.01 -0.79
N LEU A 8 2.99 7.11 -0.13
CA LEU A 8 3.56 8.27 -0.82
C LEU A 8 4.92 7.98 -1.45
N ALA A 9 5.79 7.23 -0.76
CA ALA A 9 7.08 6.82 -1.30
C ALA A 9 6.91 5.91 -2.51
N ASP A 10 6.04 4.90 -2.43
CA ASP A 10 5.72 4.01 -3.56
C ASP A 10 5.01 4.75 -4.70
N GLY A 11 4.18 5.74 -4.38
CA GLY A 11 3.57 6.63 -5.36
C GLY A 11 4.61 7.44 -6.12
N ALA A 12 5.61 7.99 -5.43
CA ALA A 12 6.71 8.74 -6.07
C ALA A 12 7.56 7.83 -6.96
N VAL A 13 7.87 6.62 -6.51
CA VAL A 13 8.61 5.63 -7.32
C VAL A 13 7.79 5.22 -8.55
N GLY A 14 6.51 4.89 -8.36
CA GLY A 14 5.60 4.54 -9.46
C GLY A 14 5.43 5.68 -10.47
N PHE A 15 5.38 6.93 -9.99
CA PHE A 15 5.39 8.11 -10.85
C PHE A 15 6.65 8.18 -11.70
N LEU A 16 7.83 8.06 -11.09
CA LEU A 16 9.10 8.19 -11.80
C LEU A 16 9.27 7.11 -12.86
N VAL A 17 8.94 5.85 -12.54
CA VAL A 17 9.02 4.74 -13.51
C VAL A 17 8.09 4.98 -14.69
N ALA A 18 6.82 5.27 -14.44
CA ALA A 18 5.85 5.49 -15.51
C ALA A 18 6.13 6.79 -16.29
N PHE A 19 6.66 7.81 -15.63
CA PHE A 19 7.08 9.06 -16.25
C PHE A 19 8.24 8.85 -17.24
N VAL A 20 9.27 8.10 -16.83
CA VAL A 20 10.42 7.79 -17.68
C VAL A 20 9.98 6.97 -18.89
N VAL A 21 9.22 5.90 -18.67
CA VAL A 21 8.70 5.06 -19.76
C VAL A 21 7.84 5.87 -20.73
N GLY A 22 6.87 6.64 -20.22
CA GLY A 22 6.00 7.47 -21.06
C GLY A 22 6.75 8.58 -21.80
N SER A 23 7.81 9.13 -21.20
CA SER A 23 8.66 10.14 -21.83
C SER A 23 9.48 9.57 -22.99
N ILE A 24 9.99 8.35 -22.83
CA ILE A 24 10.72 7.64 -23.89
C ILE A 24 9.81 7.31 -25.07
N THR A 25 8.56 6.88 -24.80
CA THR A 25 7.66 6.42 -25.86
C THR A 25 6.88 7.53 -26.56
N GLY A 26 6.58 8.64 -25.89
CA GLY A 26 5.66 9.67 -26.40
C GLY A 26 6.05 11.10 -26.06
N GLY A 27 7.28 11.32 -25.58
CA GLY A 27 7.76 12.62 -25.15
C GLY A 27 7.20 13.08 -23.81
N TRP A 28 7.66 14.25 -23.37
CA TRP A 28 7.44 14.77 -22.02
C TRP A 28 5.98 14.81 -21.57
N LYS A 29 5.06 15.22 -22.46
CA LYS A 29 3.63 15.34 -22.13
C LYS A 29 2.95 13.98 -21.94
N SER A 30 3.39 12.97 -22.69
CA SER A 30 2.93 11.59 -22.51
C SER A 30 3.51 11.02 -21.22
N GLY A 31 4.80 11.26 -20.97
CA GLY A 31 5.48 10.95 -19.71
C GLY A 31 4.75 11.50 -18.50
N LEU A 32 4.38 12.79 -18.50
CA LEU A 32 3.69 13.41 -17.37
C LEU A 32 2.35 12.72 -17.05
N ARG A 33 1.56 12.39 -18.09
CA ARG A 33 0.28 11.68 -17.94
C ARG A 33 0.49 10.27 -17.41
N ALA A 34 1.44 9.52 -18.00
CA ALA A 34 1.78 8.18 -17.57
C ALA A 34 2.30 8.16 -16.13
N GLY A 35 3.16 9.11 -15.77
CA GLY A 35 3.68 9.31 -14.43
C GLY A 35 2.58 9.54 -13.40
N ILE A 36 1.66 10.49 -13.64
CA ILE A 36 0.56 10.77 -12.71
C ILE A 36 -0.30 9.51 -12.50
N VAL A 37 -0.67 8.82 -13.59
CA VAL A 37 -1.49 7.61 -13.50
C VAL A 37 -0.73 6.49 -12.78
N GLY A 38 0.53 6.25 -13.11
CA GLY A 38 1.36 5.23 -12.49
C GLY A 38 1.63 5.48 -11.01
N GLY A 39 1.88 6.73 -10.63
CA GLY A 39 2.09 7.11 -9.23
C GLY A 39 0.83 6.97 -8.39
N LEU A 40 -0.34 7.39 -8.92
CA LEU A 40 -1.61 7.21 -8.22
C LEU A 40 -1.99 5.74 -8.06
N LEU A 41 -1.80 4.93 -9.10
CA LEU A 41 -2.04 3.48 -9.04
C LEU A 41 -1.12 2.79 -8.03
N SER A 42 0.17 3.12 -8.05
CA SER A 42 1.16 2.57 -7.12
C SER A 42 0.81 2.93 -5.66
N ALA A 43 0.53 4.20 -5.39
CA ALA A 43 0.14 4.65 -4.05
C ALA A 43 -1.16 3.99 -3.57
N ALA A 44 -2.16 3.87 -4.45
CA ALA A 44 -3.44 3.23 -4.11
C ALA A 44 -3.28 1.74 -3.81
N LEU A 45 -2.51 1.01 -4.63
CA LEU A 45 -2.23 -0.41 -4.40
C LEU A 45 -1.49 -0.63 -3.08
N THR A 46 -0.42 0.13 -2.82
CA THR A 46 0.32 0.06 -1.56
C THR A 46 -0.56 0.38 -0.37
N TRP A 47 -1.43 1.39 -0.48
CA TRP A 47 -2.38 1.72 0.58
C TRP A 47 -3.37 0.57 0.84
N VAL A 48 -3.91 -0.06 -0.21
CA VAL A 48 -4.85 -1.19 -0.07
C VAL A 48 -4.15 -2.41 0.53
N VAL A 49 -2.98 -2.79 0.02
CA VAL A 49 -2.22 -3.94 0.51
C VAL A 49 -1.85 -3.77 1.98
N PHE A 50 -1.32 -2.61 2.37
CA PHE A 50 -1.05 -2.34 3.78
C PHE A 50 -2.33 -2.39 4.63
N GLY A 51 -3.47 -1.97 4.09
CA GLY A 51 -4.74 -2.04 4.80
C GLY A 51 -5.25 -3.45 5.04
N VAL A 52 -5.10 -4.32 4.05
CA VAL A 52 -5.48 -5.73 4.18
C VAL A 52 -4.57 -6.42 5.21
N VAL A 53 -3.25 -6.22 5.12
CA VAL A 53 -2.29 -6.82 6.07
C VAL A 53 -2.53 -6.33 7.50
N GLU A 54 -2.81 -5.04 7.67
CA GLU A 54 -3.11 -4.45 8.98
C GLU A 54 -4.43 -5.01 9.55
N ALA A 55 -5.45 -5.23 8.70
CA ALA A 55 -6.71 -5.84 9.11
C ALA A 55 -6.56 -7.33 9.50
N ASP A 56 -5.81 -8.12 8.73
CA ASP A 56 -5.53 -9.53 9.04
C ASP A 56 -4.76 -9.67 10.34
N THR A 57 -3.79 -8.78 10.59
CA THR A 57 -3.01 -8.78 11.83
C THR A 57 -3.90 -8.53 13.04
N ILE A 58 -4.77 -7.51 12.98
CA ILE A 58 -5.71 -7.18 14.06
C ILE A 58 -6.70 -8.34 14.31
N ALA A 59 -7.23 -8.95 13.25
CA ALA A 59 -8.15 -10.08 13.37
C ALA A 59 -7.48 -11.29 14.06
N ASN A 60 -6.22 -11.57 13.70
CA ASN A 60 -5.46 -12.67 14.29
C ASN A 60 -5.13 -12.41 15.77
N GLU A 61 -4.73 -11.19 16.13
CA GLU A 61 -4.48 -10.79 17.53
C GLU A 61 -5.74 -10.90 18.38
N THR A 62 -6.89 -10.44 17.86
CA THR A 62 -8.18 -10.51 18.58
C THR A 62 -8.60 -11.96 18.85
N THR A 63 -8.39 -12.85 17.88
CA THR A 63 -8.72 -14.28 18.03
C THR A 63 -7.86 -14.95 19.11
N ILE A 64 -6.56 -14.61 19.17
CA ILE A 64 -5.64 -15.15 20.17
C ILE A 64 -6.00 -14.68 21.59
N ASP A 65 -6.43 -13.44 21.75
CA ASP A 65 -6.86 -12.91 23.05
C ASP A 65 -8.18 -13.55 23.53
N GLU A 66 -9.14 -13.78 22.64
CA GLU A 66 -10.37 -14.51 22.99
C GLU A 66 -10.06 -15.95 23.45
N GLU A 67 -9.16 -16.65 22.75
CA GLU A 67 -8.74 -18.00 23.14
C GLU A 67 -8.12 -17.97 24.54
N ARG A 68 -7.17 -17.06 24.83
CA ARG A 68 -6.56 -16.93 26.16
C ARG A 68 -7.55 -16.58 27.27
N VAL A 69 -8.54 -15.73 26.99
CA VAL A 69 -9.59 -15.41 27.96
C VAL A 69 -10.43 -16.65 28.26
N THR A 70 -10.81 -17.45 27.27
CA THR A 70 -11.63 -18.66 27.53
C THR A 70 -10.88 -19.75 28.29
N VAL A 71 -9.57 -19.93 28.06
CA VAL A 71 -8.77 -20.93 28.81
C VAL A 71 -8.52 -20.46 30.25
N GLY A 72 -8.33 -19.16 30.49
CA GLY A 72 -8.06 -18.59 31.82
C GLY A 72 -9.24 -18.63 32.80
N TRP A 73 -10.45 -19.01 32.37
CA TRP A 73 -11.63 -19.21 33.23
C TRP A 73 -11.94 -20.69 33.49
N SER A 74 -11.14 -21.61 32.93
CA SER A 74 -11.37 -23.06 33.04
C SER A 74 -10.56 -23.76 34.13
N ASP A 75 -9.82 -23.00 34.97
CA ASP A 75 -9.10 -23.49 36.15
C ASP A 75 -9.80 -23.13 37.48
#